data_AF-A0A6J1A4L2-F1
#
_entry.id   AF-A0A6J1A4L2-F1
#
_cell.length_a   1.000
_cell.length_b   1.000
_cell.length_c   1.000
_cell.angle_alpha   90.00
_cell.angle_beta   90.00
_cell.angle_gamma   90.00
#
_symmetry.space_group_name_H-M   'P 1'
#
loop_
_entity.id
_entity.type
_entity.pdbx_description
1 polymer ?
#
loop_
_entity_poly.entity_id
_entity_poly.type
_entity_poly.pdbx_seq_one_letter_code
_entity_poly.pdbx_strand_id
1 'polypeptide(L)'
;MGFQISHSNKQKVKPFFGRENDDSDGTINGSVKGRELSPPDVAGYDSWLVKHPSALNSFDSIMKEAKGKKVVVFLDYDGTLSPIVEDPDKAFMSAEMRAAVREVAKHFPTSIISGRSRDKVKQFVQLNNVYYAGSHGMDIMAPPRAVKSCDKKGNEGAFQPAKLFLPAIQEISVELVDKIKDIQGARIEDNRFCISVHYRQVPPEDHEILKEKVKSLVENRAEFRLTQGKMVLEVRPSIEWNKGDALNYMLDTLGFSNAKDVLPLYIGDDRTDEDAFKVENKKWAYKC
;
A
#
# COMPACT_ATOMS: atom_id res chain seq x y z
N MET A 1 10.06 55.91 5.05
CA MET A 1 9.79 55.62 3.63
C MET A 1 8.55 54.75 3.57
N GLY A 2 7.45 55.30 3.04
CA GLY A 2 6.15 54.63 2.97
C GLY A 2 5.84 54.10 1.57
N PHE A 3 4.65 53.46 1.50
CA PHE A 3 3.90 52.99 0.32
C PHE A 3 4.50 51.75 -0.40
N GLN A 4 3.73 50.77 -0.89
CA GLN A 4 2.33 50.77 -1.32
C GLN A 4 1.78 49.33 -1.46
N ILE A 5 0.50 49.13 -1.15
CA ILE A 5 -0.30 47.97 -1.54
C ILE A 5 -0.80 48.19 -2.98
N SER A 6 -0.79 47.15 -3.83
CA SER A 6 -1.72 47.05 -4.97
C SER A 6 -2.16 45.60 -5.22
N HIS A 7 -3.44 45.46 -5.57
CA HIS A 7 -4.17 44.22 -5.80
C HIS A 7 -4.28 43.86 -7.30
N SER A 8 -4.57 42.57 -7.53
CA SER A 8 -5.24 41.99 -8.72
C SER A 8 -4.33 41.77 -9.94
N ASN A 9 -4.37 40.65 -10.68
CA ASN A 9 -5.56 39.98 -11.18
C ASN A 9 -5.32 38.51 -11.67
N LYS A 10 -6.38 37.70 -11.48
CA LYS A 10 -6.85 36.42 -12.09
C LYS A 10 -6.10 35.79 -13.28
N GLN A 11 -6.04 34.44 -13.27
CA GLN A 11 -6.36 33.47 -14.36
C GLN A 11 -6.15 32.03 -13.80
N LYS A 12 -6.90 30.96 -14.08
CA LYS A 12 -8.14 30.70 -14.83
C LYS A 12 -8.56 29.25 -14.47
N VAL A 13 -9.77 29.07 -13.95
CA VAL A 13 -10.44 27.76 -13.86
C VAL A 13 -11.16 27.53 -15.20
N LYS A 14 -11.02 26.34 -15.80
CA LYS A 14 -11.84 25.91 -16.94
C LYS A 14 -12.85 24.86 -16.47
N PRO A 15 -14.16 25.05 -16.71
CA PRO A 15 -15.16 23.98 -16.62
C PRO A 15 -15.23 23.24 -17.96
N PHE A 16 -15.58 21.95 -17.95
CA PHE A 16 -15.95 21.24 -19.16
C PHE A 16 -17.38 20.70 -19.03
N PHE A 17 -18.17 21.03 -20.04
CA PHE A 17 -19.61 20.86 -20.17
C PHE A 17 -20.04 19.40 -20.37
N GLY A 18 -21.26 19.10 -19.93
CA GLY A 18 -21.98 17.88 -20.25
C GLY A 18 -22.58 17.84 -21.66
N ARG A 19 -23.08 16.65 -22.02
CA ARG A 19 -24.08 16.40 -23.07
C ARG A 19 -25.03 15.28 -22.62
N GLU A 20 -26.29 15.65 -22.45
CA GLU A 20 -27.53 14.88 -22.67
C GLU A 20 -27.78 14.80 -24.21
N ASN A 21 -28.57 13.95 -24.85
CA ASN A 21 -29.50 12.83 -24.58
C ASN A 21 -29.58 11.99 -25.88
N ASP A 22 -30.05 10.74 -25.83
CA ASP A 22 -31.21 10.33 -26.66
C ASP A 22 -31.69 8.90 -26.32
N ASP A 23 -33.02 8.80 -26.18
CA ASP A 23 -33.82 7.61 -25.90
C ASP A 23 -33.89 6.63 -27.09
N SER A 24 -34.03 5.34 -26.79
CA SER A 24 -34.99 4.49 -27.53
C SER A 24 -35.40 3.25 -26.74
N ASP A 25 -36.72 3.07 -26.74
CA ASP A 25 -37.54 2.03 -26.13
C ASP A 25 -37.36 0.64 -26.77
N GLY A 26 -37.67 -0.43 -26.04
CA GLY A 26 -37.60 -1.80 -26.53
C GLY A 26 -37.81 -2.87 -25.46
N THR A 27 -39.06 -3.18 -25.17
CA THR A 27 -39.47 -4.31 -24.31
C THR A 27 -39.28 -5.66 -25.03
N ILE A 28 -39.10 -6.74 -24.25
CA ILE A 28 -39.68 -8.10 -24.40
C ILE A 28 -38.66 -9.29 -24.30
N ASN A 29 -38.99 -10.18 -23.35
CA ASN A 29 -38.77 -11.64 -23.24
C ASN A 29 -37.47 -12.23 -22.66
N GLY A 30 -37.69 -13.05 -21.63
CA GLY A 30 -36.68 -13.81 -20.91
C GLY A 30 -36.19 -15.07 -21.64
N SER A 31 -34.95 -15.44 -21.31
CA SER A 31 -34.48 -16.82 -21.27
C SER A 31 -33.22 -16.85 -20.41
N VAL A 32 -33.27 -17.57 -19.30
CA VAL A 32 -32.11 -17.82 -18.45
C VAL A 32 -31.20 -18.80 -19.20
N LYS A 33 -30.10 -18.28 -19.75
CA LYS A 33 -28.95 -19.08 -20.21
C LYS A 33 -27.75 -18.73 -19.35
N GLY A 34 -27.14 -19.74 -18.74
CA GLY A 34 -25.96 -19.61 -17.90
C GLY A 34 -24.85 -18.86 -18.63
N ARG A 35 -24.28 -17.86 -17.97
CA ARG A 35 -23.11 -17.13 -18.46
C ARG A 35 -21.89 -18.04 -18.33
N GLU A 36 -21.50 -18.63 -19.44
CA GLU A 36 -20.15 -19.14 -19.66
C GLU A 36 -19.19 -17.93 -19.60
N LEU A 37 -18.22 -17.96 -18.68
CA LEU A 37 -17.20 -16.93 -18.58
C LEU A 37 -16.32 -17.00 -19.84
N SER A 38 -16.43 -15.99 -20.71
CA SER A 38 -15.53 -15.81 -21.85
C SER A 38 -14.08 -15.70 -21.36
N PRO A 39 -13.08 -16.28 -22.08
CA PRO A 39 -11.68 -16.15 -21.71
C PRO A 39 -11.27 -14.67 -21.65
N PRO A 40 -10.32 -14.29 -20.78
CA PRO A 40 -9.80 -12.92 -20.73
C PRO A 40 -9.26 -12.50 -22.10
N ASP A 41 -9.41 -11.22 -22.44
CA ASP A 41 -8.98 -10.61 -23.70
C ASP A 41 -7.46 -10.79 -23.90
N VAL A 42 -7.09 -11.85 -24.62
CA VAL A 42 -5.71 -12.32 -24.80
C VAL A 42 -4.87 -11.25 -25.49
N ALA A 43 -5.45 -10.50 -26.44
CA ALA A 43 -4.75 -9.45 -27.18
C ALA A 43 -4.37 -8.25 -26.30
N GLY A 44 -5.22 -7.90 -25.32
CA GLY A 44 -4.93 -6.87 -24.33
C GLY A 44 -3.82 -7.28 -23.35
N TYR A 45 -3.83 -8.55 -22.93
CA TYR A 45 -2.83 -9.10 -22.01
C TYR A 45 -1.44 -9.21 -22.64
N ASP A 46 -1.35 -9.66 -23.89
CA ASP A 46 -0.05 -9.76 -24.61
C ASP A 46 0.58 -8.37 -24.81
N SER A 47 -0.21 -7.36 -25.17
CA SER A 47 0.25 -5.97 -25.28
C SER A 47 0.70 -5.38 -23.94
N TRP A 48 0.06 -5.80 -22.84
CA TRP A 48 0.46 -5.41 -21.49
C TRP A 48 1.79 -6.06 -21.08
N LEU A 49 2.01 -7.34 -21.38
CA LEU A 49 3.25 -8.07 -21.11
C LEU A 49 4.45 -7.52 -21.87
N VAL A 50 4.24 -6.93 -23.06
CA VAL A 50 5.32 -6.22 -23.78
C VAL A 50 5.82 -5.01 -22.98
N LYS A 51 4.93 -4.30 -22.28
CA LYS A 51 5.28 -3.13 -21.46
C LYS A 51 5.75 -3.51 -20.04
N HIS A 52 5.30 -4.66 -19.53
CA HIS A 52 5.61 -5.16 -18.19
C HIS A 52 6.06 -6.62 -18.32
N PRO A 53 7.32 -6.86 -18.75
CA PRO A 53 7.80 -8.21 -18.97
C PRO A 53 7.85 -8.98 -17.65
N SER A 54 7.48 -10.26 -17.71
CA SER A 54 7.54 -11.16 -16.56
C SER A 54 8.95 -11.19 -15.96
N ALA A 55 9.04 -10.99 -14.64
CA ALA A 55 10.30 -11.09 -13.91
C ALA A 55 10.91 -12.50 -14.01
N LEU A 56 10.08 -13.54 -14.07
CA LEU A 56 10.54 -14.93 -14.24
C LEU A 56 11.15 -15.15 -15.63
N ASN A 57 10.53 -14.59 -16.67
CA ASN A 57 11.08 -14.65 -18.03
C ASN A 57 12.33 -13.78 -18.19
N SER A 58 12.48 -12.76 -17.34
CA SER A 58 13.62 -11.84 -17.33
C SER A 58 14.68 -12.23 -16.29
N PHE A 59 14.59 -13.41 -15.68
CA PHE A 59 15.39 -13.79 -14.52
C PHE A 59 16.90 -13.75 -14.79
N ASP A 60 17.35 -14.24 -15.94
CA ASP A 60 18.77 -14.21 -16.31
C ASP A 60 19.30 -12.77 -16.43
N SER A 61 18.48 -11.83 -16.91
CA SER A 61 18.82 -10.42 -16.99
C SER A 61 18.94 -9.80 -15.59
N ILE A 62 17.97 -10.10 -14.71
CA ILE A 62 17.99 -9.70 -13.30
C ILE A 62 19.27 -10.21 -12.63
N MET A 63 19.60 -11.49 -12.82
CA MET A 63 20.79 -12.11 -12.22
C MET A 63 22.10 -11.53 -12.77
N LYS A 64 22.16 -11.21 -14.06
CA LYS A 64 23.30 -10.53 -14.66
C LYS A 64 23.53 -9.16 -14.02
N GLU A 65 22.46 -8.43 -13.73
CA GLU A 65 22.53 -7.12 -13.07
C GLU A 65 22.79 -7.22 -11.57
N ALA A 66 22.35 -8.29 -10.92
CA ALA A 66 22.67 -8.58 -9.52
C ALA A 66 24.14 -8.97 -9.31
N LYS A 67 24.84 -9.43 -10.36
CA LYS A 67 26.22 -9.92 -10.25
C LYS A 67 27.16 -8.86 -9.67
N GLY A 68 27.80 -9.20 -8.56
CA GLY A 68 28.74 -8.32 -7.85
C GLY A 68 28.06 -7.22 -7.01
N LYS A 69 26.73 -7.22 -6.92
CA LYS A 69 25.96 -6.32 -6.04
C LYS A 69 25.43 -7.09 -4.81
N LYS A 70 25.25 -6.38 -3.71
CA LYS A 70 24.50 -6.85 -2.53
C LYS A 70 23.01 -6.70 -2.81
N VAL A 71 22.27 -7.80 -2.77
CA VAL A 71 20.82 -7.77 -2.97
C VAL A 71 20.11 -7.54 -1.63
N VAL A 72 19.11 -6.67 -1.62
CA VAL A 72 18.21 -6.42 -0.48
C VAL A 72 16.78 -6.60 -0.98
N VAL A 73 15.98 -7.40 -0.29
CA VAL A 73 14.65 -7.79 -0.76
C VAL A 73 13.56 -7.11 0.07
N PHE A 74 12.60 -6.51 -0.61
CA PHE A 74 11.43 -5.87 -0.04
C PHE A 74 10.18 -6.51 -0.63
N LEU A 75 9.26 -6.91 0.23
CA LEU A 75 8.07 -7.66 -0.15
C LEU A 75 6.85 -6.98 0.44
N ASP A 76 5.88 -6.68 -0.41
CA ASP A 76 4.52 -6.41 0.05
C ASP A 76 3.85 -7.70 0.57
N TYR A 77 2.72 -7.59 1.26
CA TYR A 77 2.01 -8.74 1.85
C TYR A 77 0.74 -9.14 1.08
N ASP A 78 -0.30 -8.32 1.12
CA ASP A 78 -1.63 -8.66 0.58
C ASP A 78 -1.61 -8.54 -0.95
N GLY A 79 -1.99 -9.59 -1.66
CA GLY A 79 -1.86 -9.64 -3.12
C GLY A 79 -0.47 -10.03 -3.62
N THR A 80 0.52 -10.09 -2.73
CA THR A 80 1.92 -10.43 -3.06
C THR A 80 2.35 -11.76 -2.44
N LEU A 81 2.42 -11.83 -1.10
CA LEU A 81 2.78 -13.04 -0.35
C LEU A 81 1.55 -13.85 0.10
N SER A 82 0.38 -13.24 0.06
CA SER A 82 -0.92 -13.85 0.33
C SER A 82 -1.90 -13.47 -0.78
N PRO A 83 -2.82 -14.36 -1.20
CA PRO A 83 -3.89 -13.97 -2.12
C PRO A 83 -4.78 -12.88 -1.52
N ILE A 84 -5.41 -12.08 -2.39
CA ILE A 84 -6.48 -11.16 -2.01
C ILE A 84 -7.72 -11.99 -1.65
N VAL A 85 -8.21 -11.82 -0.42
CA VAL A 85 -9.38 -12.54 0.11
C VAL A 85 -10.49 -11.55 0.51
N GLU A 86 -11.71 -12.04 0.68
CA GLU A 86 -12.84 -11.20 1.13
C GLU A 86 -12.71 -10.80 2.61
N ASP A 87 -12.29 -11.75 3.45
CA ASP A 87 -12.09 -11.54 4.87
C ASP A 87 -10.61 -11.24 5.14
N PRO A 88 -10.25 -9.98 5.47
CA PRO A 88 -8.84 -9.60 5.65
C PRO A 88 -8.17 -10.37 6.79
N ASP A 89 -8.91 -10.94 7.74
CA ASP A 89 -8.36 -11.78 8.81
C ASP A 89 -7.95 -13.18 8.33
N LYS A 90 -8.32 -13.55 7.10
CA LYS A 90 -8.02 -14.85 6.47
C LYS A 90 -6.98 -14.76 5.36
N ALA A 91 -6.30 -13.61 5.22
CA ALA A 91 -5.22 -13.41 4.25
C ALA A 91 -3.94 -14.11 4.72
N PHE A 92 -3.97 -15.44 4.84
CA PHE A 92 -2.83 -16.23 5.29
C PHE A 92 -1.89 -16.55 4.13
N MET A 93 -0.59 -16.36 4.35
CA MET A 93 0.42 -16.93 3.47
C MET A 93 0.48 -18.46 3.59
N SER A 94 0.70 -19.15 2.47
CA SER A 94 0.86 -20.61 2.46
C SER A 94 2.16 -21.06 3.15
N ALA A 95 2.25 -22.35 3.49
CA ALA A 95 3.46 -22.91 4.08
C ALA A 95 4.66 -22.85 3.13
N GLU A 96 4.41 -23.06 1.83
CA GLU A 96 5.38 -23.00 0.74
C GLU A 96 5.91 -21.58 0.57
N MET A 97 5.03 -20.57 0.53
CA MET A 97 5.44 -19.17 0.46
C MET A 97 6.26 -18.76 1.68
N ARG A 98 5.85 -19.19 2.88
CA ARG A 98 6.61 -18.94 4.11
C ARG A 98 8.00 -19.58 4.06
N ALA A 99 8.11 -20.78 3.49
CA ALA A 99 9.39 -21.44 3.28
C ALA A 99 10.26 -20.70 2.26
N ALA A 100 9.69 -20.22 1.17
CA ALA A 100 10.39 -19.42 0.17
C ALA A 100 10.95 -18.11 0.77
N VAL A 101 10.11 -17.32 1.47
CA VAL A 101 10.55 -16.09 2.13
C VAL A 101 11.62 -16.37 3.19
N ARG A 102 11.48 -17.46 3.94
CA ARG A 102 12.50 -17.88 4.91
C ARG A 102 13.84 -18.17 4.24
N GLU A 103 13.83 -18.85 3.10
CA GLU A 103 15.05 -19.16 2.36
C GLU A 103 15.69 -17.88 1.80
N VAL A 104 14.91 -16.99 1.19
CA VAL A 104 15.39 -15.67 0.75
C VAL A 104 16.04 -14.91 1.91
N ALA A 105 15.39 -14.88 3.07
CA ALA A 105 15.87 -14.17 4.26
C ALA A 105 17.11 -14.80 4.94
N LYS A 106 17.56 -16.00 4.51
CA LYS A 106 18.86 -16.55 4.93
C LYS A 106 20.03 -15.95 4.14
N HIS A 107 19.78 -15.60 2.87
CA HIS A 107 20.81 -15.14 1.94
C HIS A 107 20.83 -13.61 1.78
N PHE A 108 19.67 -12.97 1.93
CA PHE A 108 19.50 -11.54 1.67
C PHE A 108 18.79 -10.84 2.83
N PRO A 109 19.23 -9.63 3.23
CA PRO A 109 18.41 -8.78 4.11
C PRO A 109 17.02 -8.60 3.49
N THR A 110 15.99 -8.97 4.25
CA THR A 110 14.62 -9.07 3.74
C THR A 110 13.68 -8.28 4.65
N SER A 111 12.78 -7.53 4.02
CA SER A 111 11.81 -6.66 4.69
C SER A 111 10.41 -6.91 4.16
N ILE A 112 9.44 -7.03 5.07
CA ILE A 112 8.02 -7.07 4.74
C ILE A 112 7.43 -5.69 4.98
N ILE A 113 6.87 -5.06 3.94
CA ILE A 113 6.20 -3.76 4.03
C ILE A 113 4.71 -3.98 3.80
N SER A 114 3.85 -3.54 4.70
CA SER A 114 2.41 -3.77 4.59
C SER A 114 1.61 -2.56 5.06
N GLY A 115 0.41 -2.39 4.49
CA GLY A 115 -0.59 -1.46 5.02
C GLY A 115 -1.15 -1.89 6.38
N ARG A 116 -1.07 -3.19 6.71
CA ARG A 116 -1.52 -3.75 7.99
C ARG A 116 -0.67 -3.29 9.15
N SER A 117 -1.20 -3.37 10.38
CA SER A 117 -0.36 -3.21 11.57
C SER A 117 0.81 -4.18 11.56
N ARG A 118 1.94 -3.73 12.12
CA ARG A 118 3.17 -4.52 12.20
C ARG A 118 2.96 -5.85 12.91
N ASP A 119 2.15 -5.84 13.97
CA ASP A 119 1.88 -7.04 14.77
C ASP A 119 1.03 -8.05 14.00
N LYS A 120 0.04 -7.59 13.22
CA LYS A 120 -0.82 -8.44 12.40
C LYS A 120 -0.05 -9.10 11.25
N VAL A 121 0.72 -8.32 10.49
CA VAL A 121 1.56 -8.90 9.41
C VAL A 121 2.61 -9.86 9.97
N LYS A 122 3.17 -9.58 11.16
CA LYS A 122 4.09 -10.50 11.83
C LYS A 122 3.39 -11.80 12.26
N GLN A 123 2.16 -11.75 12.74
CA GLN A 123 1.36 -12.94 13.08
C GLN A 123 1.06 -13.81 11.86
N PHE A 124 0.88 -13.21 10.69
CA PHE A 124 0.70 -13.95 9.46
C PHE A 124 2.01 -14.52 8.90
N VAL A 125 3.10 -13.74 8.91
CA VAL A 125 4.40 -14.13 8.32
C VAL A 125 5.22 -15.06 9.21
N GLN A 126 5.18 -14.89 10.53
CA GLN A 126 5.84 -15.76 11.54
C GLN A 126 7.31 -16.07 11.24
N LEU A 127 8.07 -15.06 10.79
CA LEU A 127 9.52 -15.15 10.62
C LEU A 127 10.19 -14.18 11.57
N ASN A 128 11.30 -14.59 12.18
CA ASN A 128 12.01 -13.78 13.18
C ASN A 128 13.29 -13.14 12.63
N ASN A 129 13.62 -13.39 11.37
CA ASN A 129 14.84 -12.93 10.69
C ASN A 129 14.56 -11.94 9.55
N VAL A 130 13.38 -11.30 9.54
CA VAL A 130 13.02 -10.26 8.57
C VAL A 130 12.70 -8.95 9.29
N TYR A 131 12.84 -7.84 8.59
CA TYR A 131 12.31 -6.55 9.04
C TYR A 131 10.79 -6.52 8.80
N TYR A 132 10.07 -5.87 9.71
CA TYR A 132 8.65 -5.62 9.55
C TYR A 132 8.37 -4.13 9.55
N ALA A 133 7.69 -3.67 8.50
CA ALA A 133 7.23 -2.30 8.32
C ALA A 133 5.70 -2.33 8.17
N GLY A 134 4.99 -2.08 9.26
CA GLY A 134 3.53 -1.99 9.27
C GLY A 134 3.02 -0.58 8.97
N SER A 135 1.72 -0.46 8.79
CA SER A 135 1.00 0.81 8.64
C SER A 135 1.56 1.65 7.49
N HIS A 136 1.75 1.02 6.32
CA HIS A 136 2.39 1.64 5.14
C HIS A 136 3.83 2.11 5.40
N GLY A 137 4.52 1.47 6.34
CA GLY A 137 5.89 1.77 6.73
C GLY A 137 6.04 2.77 7.88
N MET A 138 4.96 3.14 8.58
CA MET A 138 5.02 4.03 9.75
C MET A 138 5.31 3.30 11.07
N ASP A 139 5.42 1.96 11.09
CA ASP A 139 5.87 1.18 12.25
C ASP A 139 6.91 0.15 11.82
N ILE A 140 8.20 0.51 11.90
CA ILE A 140 9.31 -0.33 11.43
C ILE A 140 10.05 -0.94 12.62
N MET A 141 10.34 -2.24 12.54
CA MET A 141 11.13 -2.97 13.53
C MET A 141 12.13 -3.91 12.85
N ALA A 142 13.37 -3.85 13.33
CA ALA A 142 14.42 -4.78 12.95
C ALA A 142 14.25 -6.16 13.63
N PRO A 143 14.74 -7.26 13.03
CA PRO A 143 14.72 -8.55 13.71
C PRO A 143 15.62 -8.53 14.97
N PRO A 144 15.30 -9.27 16.03
CA PRO A 144 15.97 -9.17 17.34
C PRO A 144 17.50 -9.37 17.33
N ARG A 145 18.06 -10.04 16.31
CA ARG A 145 19.49 -10.33 16.19
C ARG A 145 20.26 -9.38 15.26
N ALA A 146 19.58 -8.43 14.59
CA ALA A 146 20.24 -7.45 13.72
C ALA A 146 20.93 -6.30 14.50
N VAL A 147 20.81 -6.28 15.83
CA VAL A 147 21.39 -5.27 16.73
C VAL A 147 22.91 -5.46 16.94
N LYS A 148 23.66 -5.54 15.85
CA LYS A 148 25.09 -5.15 15.83
C LYS A 148 25.32 -3.84 15.09
N SER A 149 24.31 -3.34 14.37
CA SER A 149 24.25 -1.97 13.89
C SER A 149 23.45 -1.18 14.90
N CYS A 150 24.13 -0.65 15.92
CA CYS A 150 23.58 0.48 16.64
C CYS A 150 23.36 1.57 15.59
N ASP A 151 22.13 2.08 15.47
CA ASP A 151 21.91 3.33 14.76
C ASP A 151 22.97 4.31 15.23
N LYS A 152 23.55 5.11 14.34
CA LYS A 152 24.38 6.27 14.73
C LYS A 152 23.61 7.29 15.60
N LYS A 153 22.32 7.00 15.89
CA LYS A 153 21.40 7.72 16.76
C LYS A 153 20.97 6.96 18.04
N GLY A 154 21.48 5.76 18.29
CA GLY A 154 21.33 5.07 19.59
C GLY A 154 19.91 4.63 19.99
N ASN A 155 18.97 4.48 19.06
CA ASN A 155 17.61 4.04 19.41
C ASN A 155 17.48 2.51 19.34
N GLU A 156 17.55 1.86 20.50
CA GLU A 156 16.96 0.54 20.69
C GLU A 156 15.43 0.66 20.62
N GLY A 157 14.80 0.34 19.49
CA GLY A 157 13.34 0.37 19.40
C GLY A 157 12.74 0.43 18.01
N ALA A 158 11.41 0.54 17.98
CA ALA A 158 10.66 0.73 16.74
C ALA A 158 10.90 2.14 16.16
N PHE A 159 11.05 2.24 14.85
CA PHE A 159 10.99 3.52 14.15
C PHE A 159 9.55 3.85 13.79
N GLN A 160 9.07 4.98 14.31
CA GLN A 160 7.66 5.39 14.24
C GLN A 160 7.56 6.89 13.91
N PRO A 161 7.65 7.30 12.63
CA PRO A 161 7.67 8.71 12.24
C PRO A 161 6.34 9.42 12.55
N ALA A 162 5.25 8.66 12.68
CA ALA A 162 3.92 9.17 12.99
C ALA A 162 3.52 9.05 14.48
N LYS A 163 4.47 8.78 15.40
CA LYS A 163 4.18 8.51 16.82
C LYS A 163 3.31 9.57 17.51
N LEU A 164 3.50 10.85 17.16
CA LEU A 164 2.74 11.97 17.73
C LEU A 164 1.25 11.96 17.39
N PHE A 165 0.84 11.25 16.32
CA PHE A 165 -0.55 11.18 15.88
C PHE A 165 -1.36 10.07 16.56
N LEU A 166 -0.73 9.19 17.35
CA LEU A 166 -1.41 8.05 17.98
C LEU A 166 -2.66 8.44 18.79
N PRO A 167 -2.65 9.48 19.64
CA PRO A 167 -3.86 9.86 20.38
C PRO A 167 -5.01 10.26 19.45
N ALA A 168 -4.72 11.09 18.44
CA ALA A 168 -5.74 11.54 17.48
C ALA A 168 -6.26 10.39 16.60
N ILE A 169 -5.41 9.41 16.25
CA ILE A 169 -5.87 8.19 15.55
C ILE A 169 -6.83 7.40 16.43
N GLN A 170 -6.53 7.24 17.72
CA GLN A 170 -7.42 6.51 18.63
C GLN A 170 -8.79 7.21 18.76
N GLU A 171 -8.80 8.55 18.85
CA GLU A 171 -10.04 9.34 18.85
C GLU A 171 -10.83 9.14 17.55
N ILE A 172 -10.18 9.25 16.39
CA ILE A 172 -10.80 9.02 15.07
C ILE A 172 -11.38 7.60 14.96
N SER A 173 -10.67 6.60 15.49
CA SER A 173 -11.12 5.20 15.46
C SER A 173 -12.44 5.04 16.21
N VAL A 174 -12.53 5.60 17.42
CA VAL A 174 -13.75 5.56 18.24
C VAL A 174 -14.90 6.28 17.55
N GLU A 175 -14.66 7.48 17.00
CA GLU A 175 -15.68 8.23 16.28
C GLU A 175 -16.15 7.52 15.00
N LEU A 176 -15.23 6.89 14.26
CA LEU A 176 -15.58 6.12 13.06
C LEU A 176 -16.48 4.94 13.40
N VAL A 177 -16.19 4.21 14.47
CA VAL A 177 -17.02 3.08 14.95
C VAL A 177 -18.44 3.54 15.18
N ASP A 178 -18.65 4.64 15.89
CA ASP A 178 -20.00 5.16 16.15
C ASP A 178 -20.68 5.66 14.87
N LYS A 179 -19.94 6.33 13.98
CA LYS A 179 -20.49 6.98 12.78
C LYS A 179 -20.97 6.00 11.70
N ILE A 180 -20.36 4.82 11.63
CA ILE A 180 -20.68 3.81 10.61
C ILE A 180 -21.39 2.56 11.16
N LYS A 181 -21.70 2.51 12.46
CA LYS A 181 -22.31 1.34 13.12
C LYS A 181 -23.59 0.82 12.46
N ASP A 182 -24.34 1.69 11.80
CA ASP A 182 -25.61 1.36 11.16
C ASP A 182 -25.42 0.81 9.72
N ILE A 183 -24.21 0.85 9.17
CA ILE A 183 -23.90 0.39 7.82
C ILE A 183 -23.54 -1.09 7.86
N GLN A 184 -24.45 -1.93 7.39
CA GLN A 184 -24.26 -3.38 7.36
C GLN A 184 -23.08 -3.77 6.46
N GLY A 185 -22.23 -4.66 6.95
CA GLY A 185 -21.06 -5.16 6.23
C GLY A 185 -19.82 -4.26 6.26
N ALA A 186 -19.91 -3.03 6.81
CA ALA A 186 -18.74 -2.19 7.00
C ALA A 186 -17.87 -2.72 8.14
N ARG A 187 -16.55 -2.76 7.96
CA ARG A 187 -15.60 -3.20 9.00
C ARG A 187 -14.49 -2.19 9.19
N ILE A 188 -14.15 -1.91 10.44
CA ILE A 188 -13.01 -1.06 10.79
C ILE A 188 -11.86 -1.96 11.24
N GLU A 189 -10.67 -1.68 10.74
CA GLU A 189 -9.41 -2.29 11.15
C GLU A 189 -8.46 -1.20 11.65
N ASP A 190 -8.05 -1.31 12.91
CA ASP A 190 -7.02 -0.47 13.50
C ASP A 190 -5.63 -1.01 13.12
N ASN A 191 -4.97 -0.28 12.21
CA ASN A 191 -3.63 -0.56 11.76
C ASN A 191 -2.57 0.30 12.48
N ARG A 192 -2.86 0.79 13.69
CA ARG A 192 -2.01 1.63 14.58
C ARG A 192 -1.77 3.05 14.08
N PHE A 193 -1.18 3.19 12.90
CA PHE A 193 -0.94 4.50 12.24
C PHE A 193 -1.85 4.72 11.04
N CYS A 194 -2.82 3.84 10.83
CA CYS A 194 -3.79 3.88 9.76
C CYS A 194 -5.09 3.25 10.28
N ILE A 195 -6.23 3.77 9.88
CA ILE A 195 -7.53 3.12 10.12
C ILE A 195 -8.11 2.76 8.77
N SER A 196 -8.38 1.47 8.57
CA SER A 196 -8.94 0.96 7.33
C SER A 196 -10.44 0.67 7.52
N VAL A 197 -11.26 1.28 6.69
CA VAL A 197 -12.71 1.04 6.61
C VAL A 197 -12.98 0.20 5.37
N HIS A 198 -13.19 -1.09 5.58
CA HIS A 198 -13.48 -2.07 4.53
C HIS A 198 -14.96 -2.04 4.19
N TYR A 199 -15.26 -2.00 2.89
CA TYR A 199 -16.64 -1.91 2.40
C TYR A 199 -16.97 -2.93 1.31
N ARG A 200 -16.15 -3.98 1.19
CA ARG A 200 -16.39 -5.07 0.24
C ARG A 200 -17.71 -5.83 0.49
N GLN A 201 -18.10 -5.96 1.76
CA GLN A 201 -19.33 -6.65 2.18
C GLN A 201 -20.51 -5.69 2.37
N VAL A 202 -20.33 -4.39 2.08
CA VAL A 202 -21.40 -3.40 2.18
C VAL A 202 -22.27 -3.48 0.92
N PRO A 203 -23.61 -3.39 1.03
CA PRO A 203 -24.48 -3.30 -0.13
C PRO A 203 -24.10 -2.11 -1.04
N PRO A 204 -24.04 -2.28 -2.38
CA PRO A 204 -23.61 -1.21 -3.30
C PRO A 204 -24.33 0.13 -3.12
N GLU A 205 -25.61 0.10 -2.77
CA GLU A 205 -26.45 1.28 -2.49
C GLU A 205 -25.95 2.13 -1.31
N ASP A 206 -25.24 1.52 -0.36
CA ASP A 206 -24.74 2.18 0.84
C ASP A 206 -23.28 2.66 0.70
N HIS A 207 -22.61 2.35 -0.43
CA HIS A 207 -21.17 2.68 -0.62
C HIS A 207 -20.90 4.18 -0.55
N GLU A 208 -21.72 5.00 -1.21
CA GLU A 208 -21.52 6.45 -1.21
C GLU A 208 -21.85 7.07 0.15
N ILE A 209 -22.88 6.55 0.84
CA ILE A 209 -23.25 6.98 2.19
C ILE A 209 -22.08 6.71 3.17
N LEU A 210 -21.46 5.52 3.08
CA LEU A 210 -20.28 5.19 3.87
C LEU A 210 -19.11 6.12 3.57
N LYS A 211 -18.79 6.33 2.29
CA LYS A 211 -17.68 7.20 1.87
C LYS A 211 -17.87 8.62 2.39
N GLU A 212 -19.07 9.17 2.31
CA GLU A 212 -19.39 10.50 2.81
C GLU A 212 -19.27 10.59 4.35
N LYS A 213 -19.75 9.58 5.08
CA LYS A 213 -19.60 9.51 6.55
C LYS A 213 -18.13 9.49 6.97
N VAL A 214 -17.29 8.71 6.31
CA VAL A 214 -15.85 8.65 6.59
C VAL A 214 -15.18 9.97 6.20
N LYS A 215 -15.46 10.49 4.99
CA LYS A 215 -14.89 11.73 4.48
C LYS A 215 -15.17 12.93 5.38
N SER A 216 -16.43 13.13 5.79
CA SER A 216 -16.84 14.24 6.66
C SER A 216 -16.19 14.21 8.05
N LEU A 217 -15.71 13.05 8.51
CA LEU A 217 -14.94 12.94 9.76
C LEU A 217 -13.51 13.47 9.60
N VAL A 218 -12.92 13.26 8.41
CA VAL A 218 -11.54 13.63 8.09
C VAL A 218 -11.41 15.06 7.56
N GLU A 219 -12.44 15.60 6.88
CA GLU A 219 -12.39 16.92 6.23
C GLU A 219 -11.98 18.08 7.16
N ASN A 220 -12.33 18.01 8.45
CA ASN A 220 -12.00 19.03 9.44
C ASN A 220 -10.66 18.79 10.18
N ARG A 221 -9.89 17.77 9.78
CA ARG A 221 -8.65 17.35 10.43
C ARG A 221 -7.50 17.42 9.42
N ALA A 222 -6.88 18.60 9.29
CA ALA A 222 -5.84 18.86 8.29
C ALA A 222 -4.63 17.93 8.43
N GLU A 223 -4.38 17.43 9.64
CA GLU A 223 -3.33 16.48 9.96
C GLU A 223 -3.62 15.03 9.53
N PHE A 224 -4.79 14.75 8.96
CA PHE A 224 -5.16 13.45 8.39
C PHE A 224 -5.59 13.57 6.93
N ARG A 225 -5.42 12.47 6.19
CA ARG A 225 -5.86 12.33 4.81
C ARG A 225 -6.60 11.03 4.62
N LEU A 226 -7.56 11.06 3.70
CA LEU A 226 -8.28 9.89 3.24
C LEU A 226 -7.64 9.36 1.96
N THR A 227 -7.32 8.07 1.92
CA THR A 227 -6.97 7.36 0.69
C THR A 227 -7.92 6.22 0.41
N GLN A 228 -7.99 5.82 -0.85
CA GLN A 228 -8.87 4.74 -1.32
C GLN A 228 -8.03 3.65 -1.97
N GLY A 229 -8.17 2.43 -1.46
CA GLY A 229 -7.64 1.20 -2.05
C GLY A 229 -8.75 0.34 -2.66
N LYS A 230 -8.43 -0.94 -2.93
CA LYS A 230 -9.37 -1.94 -3.49
C LYS A 230 -10.48 -2.29 -2.47
N MET A 231 -11.61 -1.60 -2.52
CA MET A 231 -12.76 -1.76 -1.60
C MET A 231 -12.45 -1.42 -0.12
N VAL A 232 -11.54 -0.47 0.10
CA VAL A 232 -11.14 0.03 1.42
C VAL A 232 -10.90 1.54 1.38
N LEU A 233 -11.31 2.25 2.44
CA LEU A 233 -10.92 3.63 2.71
C LEU A 233 -9.91 3.64 3.85
N GLU A 234 -8.88 4.46 3.76
CA GLU A 234 -7.81 4.51 4.74
C GLU A 234 -7.65 5.94 5.27
N VAL A 235 -7.79 6.09 6.58
CA VAL A 235 -7.50 7.34 7.28
C VAL A 235 -6.09 7.25 7.85
N ARG A 236 -5.20 8.15 7.42
CA ARG A 236 -3.78 8.13 7.80
C ARG A 236 -3.27 9.54 8.07
N PRO A 237 -2.25 9.69 8.92
CA PRO A 237 -1.57 10.98 9.11
C PRO A 237 -1.11 11.59 7.78
N SER A 238 -1.28 12.89 7.65
CA SER A 238 -0.82 13.71 6.54
C SER A 238 0.66 14.06 6.70
N ILE A 239 1.50 13.03 6.73
CA ILE A 239 2.96 13.16 6.72
C ILE A 239 3.52 12.78 5.35
N GLU A 240 4.66 13.37 4.99
CA GLU A 240 5.47 12.98 3.84
C GLU A 240 6.21 11.67 4.16
N TRP A 241 5.45 10.58 4.19
CA TRP A 241 5.95 9.23 4.39
C TRP A 241 5.13 8.22 3.57
N ASN A 242 5.82 7.31 2.88
CA ASN A 242 5.26 6.24 2.07
C ASN A 242 6.13 4.97 2.12
N LYS A 243 5.74 3.91 1.39
CA LYS A 243 6.51 2.64 1.33
C LYS A 243 7.92 2.81 0.77
N GLY A 244 8.14 3.77 -0.13
CA GLY A 244 9.46 4.14 -0.65
C GLY A 244 10.35 4.80 0.40
N ASP A 245 9.78 5.65 1.27
CA ASP A 245 10.52 6.22 2.41
C ASP A 245 10.92 5.13 3.42
N ALA A 246 10.03 4.18 3.67
CA ALA A 246 10.34 3.01 4.51
C ALA A 246 11.45 2.15 3.91
N LEU A 247 11.44 1.93 2.59
CA LEU A 247 12.51 1.25 1.86
C LEU A 247 13.85 1.99 2.04
N ASN A 248 13.87 3.31 1.80
CA ASN A 248 15.07 4.14 1.96
C ASN A 248 15.60 4.13 3.40
N TYR A 249 14.71 4.23 4.39
CA TYR A 249 15.08 4.13 5.80
C TYR A 249 15.74 2.78 6.13
N MET A 250 15.20 1.68 5.61
CA MET A 250 15.79 0.35 5.81
C MET A 250 17.13 0.19 5.09
N LEU A 251 17.28 0.74 3.88
CA LEU A 251 18.58 0.80 3.21
C LEU A 251 19.60 1.61 4.03
N ASP A 252 19.21 2.75 4.60
CA ASP A 252 20.09 3.56 5.47
C ASP A 252 20.51 2.81 6.73
N THR A 253 19.54 2.16 7.38
CA THR A 253 19.76 1.36 8.60
C THR A 253 20.72 0.19 8.34
N LEU A 254 20.69 -0.38 7.14
CA LEU A 254 21.62 -1.43 6.72
C LEU A 254 22.98 -0.90 6.25
N GLY A 255 23.18 0.43 6.24
CA GLY A 255 24.42 1.08 5.80
C GLY A 255 24.56 1.23 4.28
N PHE A 256 23.45 1.21 3.54
CA PHE A 256 23.40 1.17 2.09
C PHE A 256 22.94 2.46 1.40
N SER A 257 22.65 3.54 2.13
CA SER A 257 22.13 4.83 1.58
C SER A 257 22.89 5.39 0.37
N ASN A 258 24.19 5.16 0.29
CA ASN A 258 25.04 5.67 -0.79
C ASN A 258 25.81 4.56 -1.52
N ALA A 259 25.43 3.30 -1.30
CA ALA A 259 26.13 2.15 -1.86
C ALA A 259 25.77 1.99 -3.34
N LYS A 260 26.79 2.10 -4.21
CA LYS A 260 26.62 1.92 -5.67
C LYS A 260 26.52 0.44 -6.07
N ASP A 261 26.89 -0.45 -5.17
CA ASP A 261 26.94 -1.90 -5.30
C ASP A 261 25.76 -2.59 -4.60
N VAL A 262 24.63 -1.90 -4.40
CA VAL A 262 23.42 -2.49 -3.81
C VAL A 262 22.30 -2.55 -4.85
N LEU A 263 21.57 -3.67 -4.83
CA LEU A 263 20.40 -3.93 -5.67
C LEU A 263 19.17 -4.14 -4.76
N PRO A 264 18.34 -3.11 -4.55
CA PRO A 264 17.04 -3.30 -3.92
C PRO A 264 16.09 -3.98 -4.90
N LEU A 265 15.49 -5.10 -4.49
CA LEU A 265 14.44 -5.80 -5.22
C LEU A 265 13.12 -5.62 -4.46
N TYR A 266 12.14 -4.96 -5.07
CA TYR A 266 10.80 -4.80 -4.50
C TYR A 266 9.79 -5.63 -5.28
N ILE A 267 8.88 -6.31 -4.58
CA ILE A 267 7.75 -7.05 -5.16
C ILE A 267 6.46 -6.59 -4.46
N GLY A 268 5.46 -6.14 -5.23
CA GLY A 268 4.17 -5.64 -4.73
C GLY A 268 3.07 -5.60 -5.80
N ASP A 269 1.79 -5.50 -5.39
CA ASP A 269 0.61 -5.65 -6.28
C ASP A 269 -0.23 -4.37 -6.46
N ASP A 270 -0.10 -3.37 -5.58
CA ASP A 270 -1.07 -2.28 -5.49
C ASP A 270 -0.45 -0.89 -5.69
N ARG A 271 -1.30 0.12 -5.82
CA ARG A 271 -0.92 1.52 -6.06
C ARG A 271 0.03 2.07 -5.00
N THR A 272 0.00 1.57 -3.77
CA THR A 272 0.91 2.02 -2.71
C THR A 272 2.35 1.53 -2.91
N ASP A 273 2.54 0.46 -3.69
CA ASP A 273 3.86 -0.07 -4.03
C ASP A 273 4.54 0.75 -5.13
N GLU A 274 3.77 1.53 -5.90
CA GLU A 274 4.31 2.48 -6.87
C GLU A 274 5.21 3.53 -6.21
N ASP A 275 4.98 3.85 -4.94
CA ASP A 275 5.85 4.74 -4.18
C ASP A 275 7.23 4.10 -3.95
N ALA A 276 7.28 2.79 -3.71
CA ALA A 276 8.53 2.04 -3.60
C ALA A 276 9.21 1.85 -4.98
N PHE A 277 8.44 1.65 -6.04
CA PHE A 277 8.97 1.53 -7.41
C PHE A 277 9.60 2.83 -7.93
N LYS A 278 9.12 3.98 -7.47
CA LYS A 278 9.61 5.31 -7.87
C LYS A 278 10.86 5.76 -7.13
N VAL A 279 11.29 5.05 -6.07
CA VAL A 279 12.51 5.40 -5.33
C VAL A 279 13.66 5.51 -6.33
N GLU A 280 14.23 6.71 -6.44
CA GLU A 280 15.24 7.04 -7.45
C GLU A 280 16.56 6.31 -7.18
N ASN A 281 16.63 5.08 -7.65
CA ASN A 281 17.86 4.39 -7.99
C ASN A 281 17.78 3.86 -9.44
N LYS A 282 17.14 4.63 -10.32
CA LYS A 282 17.06 4.56 -11.81
C LYS A 282 17.04 3.19 -12.52
N LYS A 283 16.92 2.05 -11.86
CA LYS A 283 17.17 0.77 -12.52
C LYS A 283 16.36 -0.44 -12.07
N TRP A 284 15.73 -0.54 -10.88
CA TRP A 284 15.41 -1.89 -10.35
C TRP A 284 14.06 -2.10 -9.64
N ALA A 285 12.99 -1.47 -10.11
CA ALA A 285 11.64 -1.83 -9.71
C ALA A 285 11.05 -2.84 -10.71
N TYR A 286 10.81 -4.08 -10.28
CA TYR A 286 10.11 -5.07 -11.10
C TYR A 286 8.65 -5.12 -10.67
N LYS A 287 7.77 -4.59 -11.53
CA LYS A 287 6.33 -4.77 -11.39
C LYS A 287 5.99 -6.16 -11.90
N CYS A 288 5.56 -7.06 -11.01
CA CYS A 288 5.09 -8.40 -11.36
C CYS A 288 3.58 -8.38 -11.56
#